data_AF-F2DR37-F1
#
_entry.id   AF-F2DR37-F1
#
_cell.length_a   1.000
_cell.length_b   1.000
_cell.length_c   1.000
_cell.angle_alpha   90.00
_cell.angle_beta   90.00
_cell.angle_gamma   90.00
#
_symmetry.space_group_name_H-M   'P 1'
#
loop_
_entity.id
_entity.type
_entity.pdbx_description
1 polymer ?
#
loop_
_entity_poly.entity_id
_entity_poly.type
_entity_poly.pdbx_seq_one_letter_code
_entity_poly.pdbx_strand_id
1 'polypeptide(L)'
;MASATTAAAEWEAAARRTLVARKPGFGLPTACPTCLPVLLYLRMSQVPFDIHVDSRFPDADHIPYVEFGECVAFNNENGGVIEYLREEKIVDLTSKHPSVSYSDVLPTKAMISTWLADALQYELWVANDGAHWSIARDIYFSDLPWPIGKVLYWKKIREVKQLLDITKLNAAEKEEEIYRKATAAYDALSTKLGDQSFLFDDSPTDVDALLLGHVLFVLNALPATSMLRSYLQNYDNLVKLAEDIKVQLVGVDSSAAGSASSDPPSSSTPRKTASSGQSYKPKPKAKKERTEEEKKFRRRTKYFLAAQLISVLVFLSIMGGVDSSELDDDYELEYED
;
A
#
# COMPACT_ATOMS: atom_id res chain seq x y z
N MET A 1 -8.30 -32.85 -1.45
CA MET A 1 -9.76 -32.79 -1.20
C MET A 1 -10.18 -32.98 0.26
N ALA A 2 -9.34 -33.50 1.18
CA ALA A 2 -9.68 -33.58 2.61
C ALA A 2 -9.45 -32.28 3.42
N SER A 3 -8.85 -31.24 2.82
CA SER A 3 -8.54 -29.97 3.50
C SER A 3 -9.69 -28.96 3.47
N ALA A 4 -10.41 -28.85 2.34
CA ALA A 4 -11.44 -27.82 2.12
C ALA A 4 -12.63 -27.88 3.10
N THR A 5 -12.96 -29.08 3.58
CA THR A 5 -14.03 -29.27 4.57
C THR A 5 -13.64 -28.81 5.97
N THR A 6 -12.34 -28.60 6.21
CA THR A 6 -11.80 -28.18 7.51
C THR A 6 -11.85 -26.66 7.63
N ALA A 7 -11.41 -25.90 6.62
CA ALA A 7 -11.35 -24.43 6.70
C ALA A 7 -12.74 -23.78 6.82
N ALA A 8 -13.74 -24.23 6.06
CA ALA A 8 -15.11 -23.73 6.22
C ALA A 8 -15.72 -24.06 7.59
N ALA A 9 -15.43 -25.25 8.14
CA ALA A 9 -15.87 -25.62 9.48
C ALA A 9 -15.17 -24.77 10.57
N GLU A 10 -13.87 -24.54 10.41
CA GLU A 10 -13.09 -23.62 11.26
C GLU A 10 -13.64 -22.20 11.18
N TRP A 11 -13.98 -21.71 9.98
CA TRP A 11 -14.59 -20.39 9.81
C TRP A 11 -15.91 -20.27 10.57
N GLU A 12 -16.80 -21.26 10.50
CA GLU A 12 -18.08 -21.23 11.22
C GLU A 12 -17.89 -21.34 12.74
N ALA A 13 -16.96 -22.18 13.20
CA ALA A 13 -16.64 -22.35 14.61
C ALA A 13 -15.84 -21.18 15.22
N ALA A 14 -15.18 -20.37 14.38
CA ALA A 14 -14.32 -19.30 14.82
C ALA A 14 -15.10 -18.25 15.62
N ALA A 15 -14.75 -18.13 16.91
CA ALA A 15 -15.28 -17.07 17.78
C ALA A 15 -14.89 -15.67 17.29
N ARG A 16 -13.76 -15.55 16.56
CA ARG A 16 -13.25 -14.31 16.01
C ARG A 16 -12.72 -14.53 14.59
N ARG A 17 -13.03 -13.57 13.71
CA ARG A 17 -12.54 -13.49 12.33
C ARG A 17 -11.93 -12.12 12.16
N THR A 18 -10.68 -12.05 11.73
CA THR A 18 -9.92 -10.80 11.70
C THR A 18 -9.36 -10.55 10.32
N LEU A 19 -9.71 -9.42 9.71
CA LEU A 19 -9.00 -8.89 8.56
C LEU A 19 -7.81 -8.08 9.07
N VAL A 20 -6.59 -8.54 8.77
CA VAL A 20 -5.38 -7.76 8.97
C VAL A 20 -5.14 -6.88 7.75
N ALA A 21 -5.15 -5.57 7.95
CA ALA A 21 -5.03 -4.56 6.90
C ALA A 21 -4.06 -3.45 7.28
N ARG A 22 -3.75 -2.56 6.32
CA ARG A 22 -2.96 -1.36 6.59
C ARG A 22 -3.83 -0.26 7.20
N LYS A 23 -3.17 0.74 7.81
CA LYS A 23 -3.80 1.87 8.50
C LYS A 23 -4.86 2.59 7.64
N PRO A 24 -5.90 3.17 8.27
CA PRO A 24 -6.86 4.03 7.59
C PRO A 24 -6.18 5.29 7.03
N GLY A 25 -6.81 5.91 6.03
CA GLY A 25 -6.33 7.14 5.42
C GLY A 25 -7.23 7.60 4.28
N PHE A 26 -7.14 8.87 3.92
CA PHE A 26 -7.91 9.47 2.81
C PHE A 26 -9.44 9.32 2.95
N GLY A 27 -9.95 9.20 4.18
CA GLY A 27 -11.37 8.96 4.45
C GLY A 27 -11.82 7.55 4.08
N LEU A 28 -10.90 6.58 4.02
CA LEU A 28 -11.14 5.16 3.81
C LEU A 28 -10.72 4.36 5.05
N PRO A 29 -11.37 3.21 5.35
CA PRO A 29 -11.01 2.35 6.48
C PRO A 29 -9.59 1.76 6.39
N THR A 30 -9.04 1.70 5.18
CA THR A 30 -7.63 1.38 4.92
C THR A 30 -7.12 2.23 3.77
N ALA A 31 -5.89 2.71 3.90
CA ALA A 31 -5.19 3.50 2.89
C ALA A 31 -4.42 2.60 1.90
N CYS A 32 -4.61 1.28 1.93
CA CYS A 32 -3.88 0.35 1.07
C CYS A 32 -4.79 -0.20 -0.05
N PRO A 33 -4.39 -0.07 -1.32
CA PRO A 33 -5.22 -0.47 -2.46
C PRO A 33 -5.46 -1.98 -2.54
N THR A 34 -4.55 -2.82 -2.02
CA THR A 34 -4.76 -4.28 -1.98
C THR A 34 -5.64 -4.72 -0.81
N CYS A 35 -5.66 -3.94 0.29
CA CYS A 35 -6.52 -4.21 1.44
C CYS A 35 -7.99 -3.88 1.18
N LEU A 36 -8.26 -2.84 0.39
CA LEU A 36 -9.60 -2.31 0.20
C LEU A 36 -10.56 -3.30 -0.48
N PRO A 37 -10.18 -4.02 -1.55
CA PRO A 37 -11.02 -5.07 -2.12
C PRO A 37 -11.40 -6.17 -1.14
N VAL A 38 -10.46 -6.64 -0.31
CA VAL A 38 -10.73 -7.70 0.67
C VAL A 38 -11.70 -7.21 1.74
N LEU A 39 -11.53 -5.97 2.20
CA LEU A 39 -12.46 -5.35 3.14
C LEU A 39 -13.87 -5.27 2.56
N LEU A 40 -13.99 -4.77 1.33
CA LEU A 40 -15.27 -4.65 0.63
C LEU A 40 -15.91 -6.02 0.42
N TYR A 41 -15.12 -7.01 0.04
CA TYR A 41 -15.55 -8.38 -0.15
C TYR A 41 -16.23 -8.95 1.11
N LEU A 42 -15.56 -8.83 2.26
CA LEU A 42 -16.10 -9.31 3.54
C LEU A 42 -17.34 -8.50 3.96
N ARG A 43 -17.36 -7.18 3.76
CA ARG A 43 -18.52 -6.34 4.06
C ARG A 43 -19.74 -6.69 3.20
N MET A 44 -19.56 -6.82 1.89
CA MET A 44 -20.63 -7.22 0.94
C MET A 44 -21.18 -8.61 1.23
N SER A 45 -20.34 -9.47 1.78
CA SER A 45 -20.71 -10.82 2.19
C SER A 45 -21.53 -10.85 3.47
N GLN A 46 -21.65 -9.71 4.16
CA GLN A 46 -22.39 -9.55 5.42
C GLN A 46 -21.93 -10.49 6.53
N VAL A 47 -20.66 -10.90 6.48
CA VAL A 47 -20.03 -11.73 7.51
C VAL A 47 -19.49 -10.83 8.63
N PRO A 48 -19.58 -11.24 9.91
CA PRO A 48 -18.99 -10.49 11.00
C PRO A 48 -17.47 -10.71 11.04
N PHE A 49 -16.71 -9.62 11.06
CA PHE A 49 -15.26 -9.64 11.20
C PHE A 49 -14.76 -8.36 11.88
N ASP A 50 -13.60 -8.46 12.52
CA ASP A 50 -12.85 -7.35 13.08
C ASP A 50 -11.76 -6.90 12.11
N ILE A 51 -11.38 -5.62 12.15
CA ILE A 51 -10.22 -5.09 11.42
C ILE A 51 -9.06 -4.90 12.40
N HIS A 52 -7.92 -5.51 12.10
CA HIS A 52 -6.67 -5.27 12.80
C HIS A 52 -5.67 -4.53 11.90
N VAL A 53 -5.10 -3.44 12.41
CA VAL A 53 -4.14 -2.64 11.64
C VAL A 53 -2.71 -3.12 11.91
N ASP A 54 -2.01 -3.53 10.85
CA ASP A 54 -0.58 -3.88 10.93
C ASP A 54 0.30 -2.95 10.08
N SER A 55 1.17 -2.23 10.78
CA SER A 55 2.17 -1.31 10.22
C SER A 55 3.62 -1.72 10.53
N ARG A 56 3.84 -2.92 11.10
CA ARG A 56 5.18 -3.36 11.55
C ARG A 56 6.13 -3.60 10.38
N PHE A 57 5.62 -4.24 9.32
CA PHE A 57 6.38 -4.60 8.13
C PHE A 57 5.73 -3.97 6.90
N PRO A 58 6.09 -2.73 6.54
CA PRO A 58 5.40 -2.00 5.48
C PRO A 58 5.66 -2.52 4.06
N ASP A 59 6.71 -3.32 3.87
CA ASP A 59 7.04 -4.02 2.63
C ASP A 59 6.50 -5.45 2.57
N ALA A 60 5.80 -5.91 3.62
CA ALA A 60 5.16 -7.23 3.62
C ALA A 60 4.12 -7.35 2.48
N ASP A 61 4.31 -8.38 1.67
CA ASP A 61 3.49 -8.79 0.52
C ASP A 61 2.26 -9.63 0.91
N HIS A 62 2.32 -10.28 2.07
CA HIS A 62 1.23 -11.11 2.61
C HIS A 62 0.05 -10.32 3.18
N ILE A 63 0.12 -8.98 3.27
CA ILE A 63 -0.98 -8.11 3.73
C ILE A 63 -1.78 -7.60 2.50
N PRO A 64 -3.12 -7.68 2.49
CA PRO A 64 -4.00 -8.13 3.60
C PRO A 64 -3.99 -9.64 3.83
N TYR A 65 -4.41 -10.08 5.02
CA TYR A 65 -4.73 -11.49 5.25
C TYR A 65 -5.88 -11.62 6.23
N VAL A 66 -6.53 -12.78 6.23
CA VAL A 66 -7.66 -13.06 7.12
C VAL A 66 -7.33 -14.21 8.04
N GLU A 67 -7.47 -13.98 9.36
CA GLU A 67 -7.27 -14.97 10.41
C GLU A 67 -8.63 -15.46 10.93
N PHE A 68 -8.80 -16.77 11.07
CA PHE A 68 -9.99 -17.37 11.65
C PHE A 68 -9.66 -18.76 12.20
N GLY A 69 -10.05 -19.04 13.45
CA GLY A 69 -9.67 -20.30 14.11
C GLY A 69 -8.15 -20.50 14.10
N GLU A 70 -7.69 -21.64 13.60
CA GLU A 70 -6.26 -21.94 13.36
C GLU A 70 -5.81 -21.69 11.91
N CYS A 71 -6.67 -21.11 11.07
CA CYS A 71 -6.42 -20.87 9.65
C CYS A 71 -6.05 -19.41 9.36
N VAL A 72 -5.22 -19.22 8.34
CA VAL A 72 -4.85 -17.91 7.81
C VAL A 72 -4.92 -17.95 6.28
N ALA A 73 -5.62 -16.97 5.71
CA ALA A 73 -5.70 -16.75 4.26
C ALA A 73 -4.81 -15.57 3.87
N PHE A 74 -3.65 -15.83 3.26
CA PHE A 74 -2.69 -14.80 2.86
C PHE A 74 -2.96 -14.23 1.46
N ASN A 75 -2.68 -12.94 1.24
CA ASN A 75 -2.87 -12.32 -0.07
C ASN A 75 -1.83 -12.73 -1.12
N ASN A 76 -0.65 -13.19 -0.71
CA ASN A 76 0.42 -13.64 -1.61
C ASN A 76 0.35 -15.14 -1.94
N GLU A 77 -0.69 -15.85 -1.49
CA GLU A 77 -0.89 -17.29 -1.72
C GLU A 77 -2.23 -17.55 -2.41
N ASN A 78 -2.37 -18.69 -3.11
CA ASN A 78 -3.64 -19.21 -3.65
C ASN A 78 -4.50 -18.18 -4.42
N GLY A 79 -3.87 -17.26 -5.17
CA GLY A 79 -4.58 -16.22 -5.92
C GLY A 79 -5.14 -15.06 -5.08
N GLY A 80 -4.78 -15.01 -3.79
CA GLY A 80 -5.14 -13.98 -2.84
C GLY A 80 -6.31 -14.36 -1.92
N VAL A 81 -6.57 -13.51 -0.93
CA VAL A 81 -7.56 -13.79 0.14
C VAL A 81 -8.94 -14.09 -0.42
N ILE A 82 -9.42 -13.29 -1.38
CA ILE A 82 -10.76 -13.46 -1.97
C ILE A 82 -10.87 -14.81 -2.66
N GLU A 83 -9.82 -15.25 -3.35
CA GLU A 83 -9.86 -16.53 -4.05
C GLU A 83 -9.80 -17.71 -3.08
N TYR A 84 -8.93 -17.63 -2.07
CA TYR A 84 -8.89 -18.62 -1.01
C TYR A 84 -10.25 -18.81 -0.32
N LEU A 85 -10.92 -17.72 0.07
CA LEU A 85 -12.22 -17.79 0.73
C LEU A 85 -13.30 -18.42 -0.17
N ARG A 86 -13.22 -18.17 -1.47
CA ARG A 86 -14.13 -18.74 -2.49
C ARG A 86 -13.86 -20.23 -2.69
N GLU A 87 -12.62 -20.62 -2.95
CA GLU A 87 -12.23 -22.01 -3.21
C GLU A 87 -12.53 -22.94 -2.03
N GLU A 88 -12.31 -22.44 -0.81
CA GLU A 88 -12.61 -23.15 0.43
C GLU A 88 -14.10 -23.10 0.81
N LYS A 89 -14.95 -22.49 -0.02
CA LYS A 89 -16.41 -22.35 0.19
C LYS A 89 -16.79 -21.67 1.49
N ILE A 90 -15.95 -20.74 1.92
CA ILE A 90 -16.16 -19.94 3.14
C ILE A 90 -17.09 -18.77 2.81
N VAL A 91 -16.73 -18.02 1.76
CA VAL A 91 -17.49 -16.89 1.25
C VAL A 91 -17.41 -16.94 -0.27
N ASP A 92 -18.56 -16.88 -0.96
CA ASP A 92 -18.62 -16.77 -2.42
C ASP A 92 -19.79 -15.85 -2.79
N LEU A 93 -19.50 -14.62 -3.19
CA LEU A 93 -20.52 -13.65 -3.60
C LEU A 93 -21.13 -14.05 -4.95
N THR A 94 -20.33 -14.59 -5.87
CA THR A 94 -20.78 -14.98 -7.20
C THR A 94 -21.72 -16.18 -7.14
N SER A 95 -21.56 -17.08 -6.17
CA SER A 95 -22.48 -18.23 -5.98
C SER A 95 -23.95 -17.83 -5.76
N LYS A 96 -24.20 -16.58 -5.33
CA LYS A 96 -25.56 -16.04 -5.12
C LYS A 96 -26.28 -15.72 -6.44
N HIS A 97 -25.60 -15.83 -7.58
CA HIS A 97 -26.13 -15.52 -8.92
C HIS A 97 -26.14 -16.78 -9.80
N PRO A 98 -27.21 -17.59 -9.78
CA PRO A 98 -27.28 -18.84 -10.56
C PRO A 98 -27.22 -18.63 -12.07
N SER A 99 -27.58 -17.43 -12.54
CA SER A 99 -27.52 -17.01 -13.96
C SER A 99 -26.13 -16.61 -14.42
N VAL A 100 -25.22 -16.29 -13.49
CA VAL A 100 -23.89 -15.77 -13.78
C VAL A 100 -22.90 -16.92 -13.64
N SER A 101 -22.36 -17.36 -14.77
CA SER A 101 -21.32 -18.39 -14.76
C SER A 101 -19.97 -17.76 -14.38
N TYR A 102 -19.09 -18.56 -13.78
CA TYR A 102 -17.69 -18.17 -13.55
C TYR A 102 -17.00 -17.69 -14.84
N SER A 103 -17.37 -18.25 -15.99
CA SER A 103 -16.87 -17.83 -17.30
C SER A 103 -17.21 -16.38 -17.66
N ASP A 104 -18.29 -15.85 -17.10
CA ASP A 104 -18.79 -14.50 -17.43
C ASP A 104 -18.08 -13.44 -16.57
N VAL A 105 -17.65 -13.84 -15.38
CA VAL A 105 -16.97 -13.01 -14.38
C VAL A 105 -15.45 -12.98 -14.61
N LEU A 106 -14.87 -14.09 -15.05
CA LEU A 106 -13.42 -14.26 -15.19
C LEU A 106 -12.75 -13.18 -16.07
N PRO A 107 -13.27 -12.80 -17.26
CA PRO A 107 -12.64 -11.76 -18.08
C PRO A 107 -12.63 -10.40 -17.37
N THR A 108 -13.72 -10.07 -16.68
CA THR A 108 -13.82 -8.83 -15.90
C THR A 108 -12.85 -8.84 -14.72
N LYS A 109 -12.75 -9.96 -14.00
CA LYS A 109 -11.76 -10.16 -12.93
C LYS A 109 -10.34 -9.99 -13.42
N ALA A 110 -10.00 -10.62 -14.54
CA ALA A 110 -8.67 -10.56 -15.14
C ALA A 110 -8.31 -9.12 -15.53
N MET A 111 -9.24 -8.39 -16.16
CA MET A 111 -9.03 -7.00 -16.55
C MET A 111 -8.79 -6.07 -15.36
N ILE A 112 -9.56 -6.22 -14.27
CA ILE A 112 -9.36 -5.41 -13.05
C ILE A 112 -8.02 -5.79 -12.38
N SER A 113 -7.75 -7.09 -12.25
CA SER A 113 -6.57 -7.60 -11.52
C SER A 113 -5.27 -7.49 -12.31
N THR A 114 -5.34 -7.07 -13.58
CA THR A 114 -4.17 -6.80 -14.44
C THR A 114 -4.14 -5.33 -14.83
N TRP A 115 -4.94 -4.90 -15.81
CA TRP A 115 -4.83 -3.56 -16.41
C TRP A 115 -5.06 -2.43 -15.40
N LEU A 116 -6.09 -2.55 -14.55
CA LEU A 116 -6.35 -1.53 -13.53
C LEU A 116 -5.35 -1.61 -12.37
N ALA A 117 -4.97 -2.82 -11.95
CA ALA A 117 -3.94 -3.02 -10.94
C ALA A 117 -2.57 -2.46 -11.37
N ASP A 118 -2.16 -2.70 -12.61
CA ASP A 118 -0.91 -2.20 -13.20
C ASP A 118 -0.90 -0.66 -13.24
N ALA A 119 -2.00 -0.05 -13.70
CA ALA A 119 -2.14 1.39 -13.72
C ALA A 119 -2.09 2.01 -12.32
N LEU A 120 -2.70 1.33 -11.34
CA LEU A 120 -2.67 1.78 -9.95
C LEU A 120 -1.28 1.66 -9.34
N GLN A 121 -0.55 0.59 -9.63
CA GLN A 121 0.83 0.40 -9.19
C GLN A 121 1.75 1.45 -9.83
N TYR A 122 1.56 1.74 -11.11
CA TYR A 122 2.29 2.80 -11.81
C TYR A 122 2.08 4.16 -11.13
N GLU A 123 0.83 4.58 -10.92
CA GLU A 123 0.49 5.87 -10.29
C GLU A 123 1.01 5.97 -8.84
N LEU A 124 0.89 4.88 -8.09
CA LEU A 124 1.27 4.85 -6.68
C LEU A 124 2.80 4.93 -6.47
N TRP A 125 3.57 4.29 -7.35
CA TRP A 125 5.01 4.09 -7.15
C TRP A 125 5.90 4.83 -8.15
N VAL A 126 5.48 4.94 -9.41
CA VAL A 126 6.36 5.35 -10.53
C VAL A 126 6.03 6.73 -11.09
N ALA A 127 4.75 7.08 -11.25
CA ALA A 127 4.34 8.32 -11.92
C ALA A 127 4.93 9.60 -11.30
N ASN A 128 5.21 9.57 -9.99
CA ASN A 128 5.82 10.68 -9.25
C ASN A 128 7.21 10.32 -8.68
N ASP A 129 7.93 9.38 -9.31
CA ASP A 129 9.29 9.02 -8.91
C ASP A 129 10.20 10.27 -8.93
N GLY A 130 10.83 10.57 -7.79
CA GLY A 130 11.65 11.77 -7.60
C GLY A 130 10.92 12.99 -7.02
N ALA A 131 9.59 12.97 -6.88
CA ALA A 131 8.87 14.02 -6.17
C ALA A 131 9.23 14.03 -4.67
N HIS A 132 9.26 15.23 -4.07
CA HIS A 132 9.50 15.38 -2.62
C HIS A 132 8.38 14.75 -1.77
N TRP A 133 7.21 14.51 -2.37
CA TRP A 133 6.02 13.96 -1.74
C TRP A 133 5.46 12.82 -2.58
N SER A 134 5.19 11.67 -1.95
CA SER A 134 4.49 10.56 -2.59
C SER A 134 3.49 9.92 -1.62
N ILE A 135 2.28 9.64 -2.13
CA ILE A 135 1.19 9.04 -1.37
C ILE A 135 1.58 7.67 -0.83
N ALA A 136 2.31 6.88 -1.62
CA ALA A 136 2.86 5.60 -1.16
C ALA A 136 3.75 5.75 0.09
N ARG A 137 4.57 6.81 0.16
CA ARG A 137 5.39 7.04 1.35
C ARG A 137 4.52 7.34 2.57
N ASP A 138 3.42 8.05 2.43
CA ASP A 138 2.54 8.34 3.58
C ASP A 138 1.75 7.11 4.03
N ILE A 139 1.36 6.26 3.08
CA ILE A 139 0.66 4.99 3.34
C ILE A 139 1.58 4.00 4.03
N TYR A 140 2.79 3.78 3.50
CA TYR A 140 3.64 2.66 3.90
C TYR A 140 4.81 3.05 4.79
N PHE A 141 5.41 4.23 4.60
CA PHE A 141 6.74 4.52 5.14
C PHE A 141 6.82 5.75 6.05
N SER A 142 5.72 6.44 6.33
CA SER A 142 5.70 7.66 7.16
C SER A 142 6.21 7.43 8.57
N ASP A 143 6.04 6.20 9.06
CA ASP A 143 6.30 5.83 10.46
C ASP A 143 7.73 5.27 10.63
N LEU A 144 8.49 5.15 9.53
CA LEU A 144 9.85 4.63 9.54
C LEU A 144 10.89 5.75 9.66
N PRO A 145 11.96 5.55 10.46
CA PRO A 145 13.05 6.50 10.53
C PRO A 145 13.84 6.53 9.22
N TRP A 146 14.38 7.69 8.89
CA TRP A 146 15.40 7.81 7.87
C TRP A 146 16.68 7.06 8.31
N PRO A 147 17.35 6.28 7.44
CA PRO A 147 17.14 6.14 5.99
C PRO A 147 16.26 4.95 5.57
N ILE A 148 15.77 4.12 6.51
CA ILE A 148 15.13 2.83 6.21
C ILE A 148 13.93 3.00 5.27
N GLY A 149 13.04 3.95 5.56
CA GLY A 149 11.86 4.20 4.72
C GLY A 149 12.22 4.62 3.29
N LYS A 150 13.31 5.37 3.09
CA LYS A 150 13.78 5.76 1.75
C LYS A 150 14.28 4.56 0.96
N VAL A 151 15.01 3.66 1.62
CA VAL A 151 15.56 2.46 0.97
C VAL A 151 14.44 1.49 0.58
N LEU A 152 13.47 1.24 1.46
CA LEU A 152 12.32 0.38 1.15
C LEU A 152 11.45 0.97 0.03
N TYR A 153 11.25 2.29 0.04
CA TYR A 153 10.56 2.99 -1.04
C TYR A 153 11.28 2.78 -2.39
N TRP A 154 12.60 2.95 -2.43
CA TRP A 154 13.40 2.74 -3.64
C TRP A 154 13.38 1.30 -4.13
N LYS A 155 13.45 0.33 -3.20
CA LYS A 155 13.29 -1.08 -3.51
C LYS A 155 11.94 -1.33 -4.18
N LYS A 156 10.87 -0.76 -3.63
CA LYS A 156 9.52 -0.96 -4.17
C LYS A 156 9.33 -0.35 -5.55
N ILE A 157 9.89 0.83 -5.81
CA ILE A 157 9.91 1.43 -7.15
C ILE A 157 10.59 0.50 -8.16
N ARG A 158 11.73 -0.09 -7.80
CA ARG A 158 12.45 -1.03 -8.67
C ARG A 158 11.61 -2.28 -8.97
N GLU A 159 10.99 -2.86 -7.95
CA GLU A 159 10.09 -4.01 -8.11
C GLU A 159 8.93 -3.70 -9.06
N VAL A 160 8.30 -2.53 -8.92
CA VAL A 160 7.17 -2.13 -9.78
C VAL A 160 7.63 -1.83 -11.20
N LYS A 161 8.78 -1.18 -11.39
CA LYS A 161 9.36 -0.97 -12.72
C LYS A 161 9.66 -2.30 -13.41
N GLN A 162 10.20 -3.28 -12.69
CA GLN A 162 10.43 -4.64 -13.23
C GLN A 162 9.11 -5.34 -13.57
N LEU A 163 8.11 -5.29 -12.69
CA LEU A 163 6.79 -5.88 -12.92
C LEU A 163 6.12 -5.32 -14.19
N LEU A 164 6.24 -4.01 -14.40
CA LEU A 164 5.63 -3.31 -15.52
C LEU A 164 6.54 -3.23 -16.77
N ASP A 165 7.72 -3.84 -16.71
CA ASP A 165 8.73 -3.83 -17.79
C ASP A 165 9.12 -2.39 -18.22
N ILE A 166 9.21 -1.49 -17.23
CA ILE A 166 9.59 -0.09 -17.40
C ILE A 166 11.10 0.05 -17.25
N THR A 167 11.73 0.53 -18.31
CA THR A 167 13.15 0.89 -18.41
C THR A 167 13.28 2.37 -18.72
N LYS A 168 14.50 2.92 -18.65
CA LYS A 168 14.75 4.32 -19.05
C LYS A 168 14.42 4.58 -20.53
N LEU A 169 14.50 3.56 -21.38
CA LEU A 169 14.35 3.70 -22.84
C LEU A 169 12.89 3.65 -23.30
N ASN A 170 12.03 2.92 -22.58
CA ASN A 170 10.63 2.69 -22.97
C ASN A 170 9.61 3.33 -22.01
N ALA A 171 10.05 4.15 -21.04
CA ALA A 171 9.19 4.68 -19.97
C ALA A 171 7.94 5.39 -20.51
N ALA A 172 8.10 6.26 -21.50
CA ALA A 172 6.98 7.00 -22.09
C ALA A 172 6.00 6.09 -22.85
N GLU A 173 6.52 5.11 -23.60
CA GLU A 173 5.68 4.15 -24.34
C GLU A 173 4.90 3.24 -23.39
N LYS A 174 5.54 2.77 -22.31
CA LYS A 174 4.88 1.97 -21.28
C LYS A 174 3.83 2.75 -20.50
N GLU A 175 4.12 4.01 -20.17
CA GLU A 175 3.15 4.90 -19.55
C GLU A 175 1.90 5.07 -20.43
N GLU A 176 2.08 5.36 -21.72
CA GLU A 176 0.95 5.47 -22.67
C GLU A 176 0.17 4.15 -22.76
N GLU A 177 0.87 3.01 -22.83
CA GLU A 177 0.25 1.69 -22.89
C GLU A 177 -0.60 1.40 -21.64
N ILE A 178 -0.05 1.67 -20.45
CA ILE A 178 -0.71 1.46 -19.16
C ILE A 178 -2.00 2.28 -19.09
N TYR A 179 -1.93 3.57 -19.40
CA TYR A 179 -3.12 4.43 -19.37
C TYR A 179 -4.13 4.06 -20.45
N ARG A 180 -3.69 3.70 -21.66
CA ARG A 180 -4.58 3.22 -22.72
C ARG A 180 -5.35 1.97 -22.30
N LYS A 181 -4.68 1.01 -21.65
CA LYS A 181 -5.31 -0.20 -21.09
C LYS A 181 -6.29 0.14 -19.96
N ALA A 182 -5.92 1.05 -19.06
CA ALA A 182 -6.79 1.48 -17.97
C ALA A 182 -8.08 2.15 -18.48
N THR A 183 -7.97 3.05 -19.47
CA THR A 183 -9.12 3.70 -20.10
C THR A 183 -10.02 2.68 -20.80
N ALA A 184 -9.44 1.74 -21.56
CA ALA A 184 -10.21 0.67 -22.18
C ALA A 184 -10.94 -0.23 -21.15
N ALA A 185 -10.31 -0.47 -20.00
CA ALA A 185 -10.96 -1.17 -18.89
C ALA A 185 -12.12 -0.37 -18.31
N TYR A 186 -11.95 0.93 -18.08
CA TYR A 186 -13.03 1.80 -17.60
C TYR A 186 -14.20 1.88 -18.59
N ASP A 187 -13.94 2.00 -19.90
CA ASP A 187 -14.97 1.93 -20.94
C ASP A 187 -15.78 0.64 -20.84
N ALA A 188 -15.09 -0.51 -20.77
CA ALA A 188 -15.72 -1.82 -20.71
C ALA A 188 -16.52 -2.01 -19.42
N LEU A 189 -15.98 -1.59 -18.27
CA LEU A 189 -16.64 -1.69 -16.97
C LEU A 189 -17.84 -0.76 -16.85
N SER A 190 -17.71 0.48 -17.32
CA SER A 190 -18.81 1.45 -17.33
C SER A 190 -19.94 0.97 -18.24
N THR A 191 -19.61 0.45 -19.43
CA THR A 191 -20.60 -0.14 -20.33
C THR A 191 -21.29 -1.34 -19.70
N LYS A 192 -20.53 -2.20 -19.01
CA LYS A 192 -21.06 -3.39 -18.35
C LYS A 192 -21.96 -3.05 -17.17
N LEU A 193 -21.59 -2.06 -16.36
CA LEU A 193 -22.40 -1.57 -15.25
C LEU A 193 -23.70 -0.93 -15.75
N GLY A 194 -23.63 -0.10 -16.79
CA GLY A 194 -24.78 0.65 -17.30
C GLY A 194 -25.47 1.44 -16.18
N ASP A 195 -26.76 1.18 -15.98
CA ASP A 195 -27.60 1.75 -14.92
C ASP A 195 -27.81 0.81 -13.72
N GLN A 196 -27.10 -0.34 -13.68
CA GLN A 196 -27.24 -1.34 -12.63
C GLN A 196 -26.51 -0.92 -11.34
N SER A 197 -26.88 -1.55 -10.23
CA SER A 197 -26.21 -1.32 -8.94
C SER A 197 -24.86 -2.05 -8.82
N PHE A 198 -24.68 -3.15 -9.57
CA PHE A 198 -23.45 -3.93 -9.63
C PHE A 198 -23.21 -4.45 -11.06
N LEU A 199 -22.01 -4.97 -11.34
CA LEU A 199 -21.59 -5.39 -12.68
C LEU A 199 -22.39 -6.56 -13.26
N PHE A 200 -23.04 -7.37 -12.41
CA PHE A 200 -23.75 -8.59 -12.79
C PHE A 200 -25.10 -8.71 -12.05
N ASP A 201 -25.94 -7.69 -12.22
CA ASP A 201 -27.30 -7.54 -11.65
C ASP A 201 -27.34 -6.77 -10.30
N ASP A 202 -28.42 -6.99 -9.52
CA ASP A 202 -28.75 -6.21 -8.32
C ASP A 202 -28.01 -6.63 -7.04
N SER A 203 -27.07 -7.57 -7.13
CA SER A 203 -26.30 -8.05 -5.97
C SER A 203 -24.81 -8.08 -6.29
N PRO A 204 -23.94 -7.81 -5.29
CA PRO A 204 -22.51 -7.71 -5.51
C PRO A 204 -21.91 -9.09 -5.79
N THR A 205 -20.97 -9.13 -6.72
CA THR A 205 -20.09 -10.26 -7.00
C THR A 205 -18.67 -10.00 -6.48
N ASP A 206 -17.78 -11.00 -6.54
CA ASP A 206 -16.41 -10.78 -6.05
C ASP A 206 -15.63 -9.76 -6.89
N VAL A 207 -16.02 -9.55 -8.16
CA VAL A 207 -15.40 -8.52 -9.01
C VAL A 207 -15.89 -7.12 -8.73
N ASP A 208 -17.09 -6.96 -8.17
CA ASP A 208 -17.56 -5.66 -7.68
C ASP A 208 -16.68 -5.19 -6.52
N ALA A 209 -16.28 -6.09 -5.61
CA ALA A 209 -15.35 -5.76 -4.53
C ALA A 209 -13.97 -5.30 -5.06
N LEU A 210 -13.45 -5.97 -6.10
CA LEU A 210 -12.21 -5.58 -6.77
C LEU A 210 -12.34 -4.21 -7.45
N LEU A 211 -13.42 -3.99 -8.22
CA LEU A 211 -13.68 -2.74 -8.91
C LEU A 211 -13.82 -1.58 -7.91
N LEU A 212 -14.67 -1.74 -6.89
CA LEU A 212 -14.93 -0.72 -5.88
C LEU A 212 -13.68 -0.38 -5.09
N GLY A 213 -12.84 -1.38 -4.76
CA GLY A 213 -11.56 -1.13 -4.11
C GLY A 213 -10.64 -0.27 -4.97
N HIS A 214 -10.59 -0.53 -6.27
CA HIS A 214 -9.83 0.30 -7.21
C HIS A 214 -10.39 1.72 -7.30
N VAL A 215 -11.68 1.88 -7.58
CA VAL A 215 -12.34 3.17 -7.81
C VAL A 215 -12.29 4.06 -6.56
N LEU A 216 -12.59 3.51 -5.38
CA LEU A 216 -12.50 4.25 -4.12
C LEU A 216 -11.08 4.73 -3.85
N PHE A 217 -10.08 3.88 -4.05
CA PHE A 217 -8.69 4.28 -3.86
C PHE A 217 -8.29 5.41 -4.83
N VAL A 218 -8.59 5.25 -6.12
CA VAL A 218 -8.26 6.27 -7.14
C VAL A 218 -8.93 7.62 -6.83
N LEU A 219 -10.21 7.62 -6.46
CA LEU A 219 -10.94 8.86 -6.19
C LEU A 219 -10.53 9.55 -4.88
N ASN A 220 -10.13 8.78 -3.87
CA ASN A 220 -9.88 9.32 -2.53
C ASN A 220 -8.40 9.53 -2.20
N ALA A 221 -7.51 8.65 -2.66
CA ALA A 221 -6.10 8.69 -2.32
C ALA A 221 -5.24 9.40 -3.38
N LEU A 222 -5.50 9.18 -4.68
CA LEU A 222 -4.69 9.79 -5.73
C LEU A 222 -4.96 11.30 -5.84
N PRO A 223 -3.93 12.12 -6.14
CA PRO A 223 -4.08 13.57 -6.16
C PRO A 223 -4.86 14.02 -7.39
N ALA A 224 -5.36 15.27 -7.38
CA ALA A 224 -6.10 15.82 -8.53
C ALA A 224 -5.26 15.89 -9.82
N THR A 225 -3.93 15.81 -9.72
CA THR A 225 -2.99 15.77 -10.86
C THR A 225 -2.78 14.37 -11.43
N SER A 226 -3.36 13.31 -10.84
CA SER A 226 -3.26 11.95 -11.37
C SER A 226 -4.04 11.82 -12.68
N MET A 227 -3.39 11.26 -13.68
CA MET A 227 -4.00 10.98 -14.98
C MET A 227 -5.05 9.88 -14.84
N LEU A 228 -4.74 8.80 -14.11
CA LEU A 228 -5.68 7.70 -13.85
C LEU A 228 -6.96 8.19 -13.18
N ARG A 229 -6.83 9.09 -12.19
CA ARG A 229 -7.98 9.73 -11.54
C ARG A 229 -8.79 10.56 -12.52
N SER A 230 -8.13 11.37 -13.35
CA SER A 230 -8.82 12.20 -14.34
C SER A 230 -9.59 11.36 -15.37
N TYR A 231 -9.04 10.21 -15.78
CA TYR A 231 -9.72 9.30 -16.71
C TYR A 231 -10.94 8.65 -16.06
N LEU A 232 -10.80 8.13 -14.83
CA LEU A 232 -11.91 7.53 -14.09
C LEU A 232 -13.07 8.50 -13.87
N GLN A 233 -12.78 9.77 -13.62
CA GLN A 233 -13.80 10.80 -13.38
C GLN A 233 -14.68 11.10 -14.61
N ASN A 234 -14.33 10.63 -15.81
CA ASN A 234 -15.18 10.75 -16.99
C ASN A 234 -16.32 9.71 -17.02
N TYR A 235 -16.36 8.77 -16.06
CA TYR A 235 -17.35 7.70 -16.00
C TYR A 235 -18.27 7.87 -14.78
N ASP A 236 -19.30 8.71 -14.95
CA ASP A 236 -20.22 9.10 -13.87
C ASP A 236 -20.85 7.91 -13.13
N ASN A 237 -21.20 6.83 -13.85
CA ASN A 237 -21.80 5.64 -13.24
C ASN A 237 -20.83 4.88 -12.33
N LEU A 238 -19.55 4.76 -12.70
CA LEU A 238 -18.51 4.16 -11.87
C LEU A 238 -18.23 5.01 -10.62
N VAL A 239 -18.19 6.34 -10.78
CA VAL A 239 -18.00 7.28 -9.67
C VAL A 239 -19.18 7.18 -8.70
N LYS A 240 -20.41 7.24 -9.21
CA LYS A 240 -21.63 7.11 -8.41
C LYS A 240 -21.68 5.81 -7.62
N LEU A 241 -21.35 4.68 -8.28
CA LEU A 241 -21.26 3.37 -7.64
C LEU A 241 -20.34 3.40 -6.41
N ALA A 242 -19.17 4.02 -6.53
CA ALA A 242 -18.23 4.13 -5.41
C ALA A 242 -18.73 5.08 -4.30
N GLU A 243 -19.37 6.20 -4.64
CA GLU A 243 -19.94 7.12 -3.66
C GLU A 243 -21.04 6.47 -2.82
N ASP A 244 -21.96 5.76 -3.47
CA ASP A 244 -23.07 5.06 -2.81
C ASP A 244 -22.54 4.01 -1.81
N ILE A 245 -21.53 3.24 -2.22
CA ILE A 245 -20.88 2.25 -1.35
C ILE A 245 -20.08 2.91 -0.23
N LYS A 246 -19.36 4.00 -0.50
CA LYS A 246 -18.58 4.70 0.53
C LYS A 246 -19.44 5.18 1.69
N VAL A 247 -20.63 5.70 1.41
CA VAL A 247 -21.59 6.12 2.45
C VAL A 247 -21.96 4.95 3.35
N GLN A 248 -22.17 3.76 2.78
CA GLN A 248 -22.47 2.55 3.54
C GLN A 248 -21.29 2.10 4.41
N LEU A 249 -20.04 2.17 3.91
CA LEU A 249 -18.86 1.81 4.70
C LEU A 249 -18.68 2.72 5.93
N VAL A 250 -18.80 4.03 5.75
CA VAL A 250 -18.61 5.00 6.84
C VAL A 250 -19.73 4.93 7.88
N GLY A 251 -20.95 4.57 7.47
CA GLY A 251 -22.10 4.41 8.38
C GLY A 251 -21.96 3.23 9.35
N VAL A 252 -21.29 2.14 8.95
CA VAL A 252 -21.10 0.94 9.77
C VAL A 252 -20.07 1.16 10.88
N ASP A 253 -18.97 1.86 10.59
CA ASP A 253 -17.89 2.08 11.57
C ASP A 253 -18.32 3.05 12.69
N SER A 254 -19.29 3.93 12.42
CA SER A 254 -19.87 4.83 13.43
C SER A 254 -20.74 4.10 14.48
N SER A 255 -21.27 2.92 14.14
CA SER A 255 -22.05 2.10 15.07
C SER A 255 -21.17 1.16 15.92
N ALA A 256 -19.93 0.90 15.48
CA ALA A 256 -18.95 0.09 16.20
C ALA A 256 -17.99 0.92 17.09
N ALA A 257 -17.94 2.24 16.92
CA ALA A 257 -17.06 3.15 17.67
C ALA A 257 -17.51 3.44 19.13
N GLY A 258 -18.53 2.75 19.64
CA GLY A 258 -19.04 2.90 21.01
C GLY A 258 -18.20 2.14 22.06
N SER A 259 -16.88 2.34 22.11
CA SER A 259 -16.03 2.01 23.28
C SER A 259 -14.56 2.37 23.05
N ALA A 260 -14.28 3.66 22.86
CA ALA A 260 -12.96 4.22 23.14
C ALA A 260 -13.12 5.32 24.19
N SER A 261 -12.93 4.95 25.46
CA SER A 261 -12.90 5.86 26.59
C SER A 261 -11.74 6.85 26.43
N SER A 262 -12.11 8.12 26.31
CA SER A 262 -11.26 9.28 26.52
C SER A 262 -10.82 9.39 27.97
N ASP A 263 -9.52 9.61 28.20
CA ASP A 263 -8.98 10.41 29.31
C ASP A 263 -7.54 10.88 28.97
N PRO A 264 -7.25 12.19 29.03
CA PRO A 264 -5.92 12.76 29.35
C PRO A 264 -5.85 13.05 30.89
N PRO A 265 -4.74 13.48 31.53
CA PRO A 265 -3.71 14.37 30.96
C PRO A 265 -2.25 14.23 31.45
N SER A 266 -1.39 14.98 30.74
CA SER A 266 -0.23 15.76 31.22
C SER A 266 0.64 15.23 32.36
N SER A 267 1.92 15.01 32.04
CA SER A 267 3.00 15.29 33.00
C SER A 267 4.05 16.23 32.39
N SER A 268 4.30 17.26 33.16
CA SER A 268 5.15 18.42 32.92
C SER A 268 6.61 18.08 33.17
N THR A 269 7.51 18.57 32.31
CA THR A 269 8.92 18.73 32.66
C THR A 269 9.31 20.21 32.59
N PRO A 270 10.17 20.70 33.50
CA PRO A 270 10.27 22.12 33.78
C PRO A 270 11.09 22.85 32.73
N ARG A 271 10.50 23.92 32.20
CA ARG A 271 11.17 24.99 31.46
C ARG A 271 12.15 25.71 32.40
N LYS A 272 13.45 25.49 32.24
CA LYS A 272 14.46 26.39 32.81
C LYS A 272 14.50 27.67 31.98
N THR A 273 14.20 28.77 32.66
CA THR A 273 14.42 30.15 32.25
C THR A 273 15.92 30.39 32.00
N ALA A 274 16.24 31.05 30.89
CA ALA A 274 17.55 31.66 30.69
C ALA A 274 17.35 33.17 30.63
N SER A 275 17.86 33.84 31.67
CA SER A 275 17.99 35.28 31.78
C SER A 275 18.98 35.83 30.76
N SER A 276 18.74 37.07 30.36
CA SER A 276 19.68 37.95 29.66
C SER A 276 21.06 37.98 30.31
N GLY A 277 22.11 37.84 29.50
CA GLY A 277 23.50 37.94 29.96
C GLY A 277 24.50 37.88 28.81
N GLN A 278 24.93 39.07 28.36
CA GLN A 278 26.20 39.40 27.71
C GLN A 278 26.84 38.43 26.69
N SER A 279 26.89 38.93 25.45
CA SER A 279 27.78 38.49 24.38
C SER A 279 29.25 38.57 24.80
N TYR A 280 29.90 37.40 24.89
CA TYR A 280 31.36 37.26 24.89
C TYR A 280 31.78 36.50 23.63
N LYS A 281 32.39 37.21 22.67
CA LYS A 281 33.11 36.60 21.54
C LYS A 281 34.34 35.85 22.09
N PRO A 282 34.49 34.53 21.86
CA PRO A 282 35.74 33.86 22.17
C PRO A 282 36.77 34.17 21.09
N LYS A 283 37.94 34.68 21.51
CA LYS A 283 39.17 34.71 20.70
C LYS A 283 39.55 33.28 20.27
N PRO A 284 40.20 33.10 19.10
CA PRO A 284 40.55 31.77 18.59
C PRO A 284 41.53 31.10 19.56
N LYS A 285 41.10 30.01 20.21
CA LYS A 285 41.99 29.18 21.02
C LYS A 285 42.82 28.29 20.10
N ALA A 286 44.13 28.34 20.29
CA ALA A 286 45.11 27.47 19.66
C ALA A 286 44.69 25.99 19.77
N LYS A 287 44.97 25.20 18.72
CA LYS A 287 44.69 23.77 18.63
C LYS A 287 45.18 23.07 19.90
N LYS A 288 44.25 22.63 20.75
CA LYS A 288 44.54 21.71 21.86
C LYS A 288 45.11 20.45 21.24
N GLU A 289 46.39 20.20 21.48
CA GLU A 289 47.05 18.97 21.05
C GLU A 289 46.32 17.80 21.71
N ARG A 290 45.65 17.00 20.87
CA ARG A 290 44.81 15.90 21.35
C ARG A 290 45.71 14.76 21.78
N THR A 291 45.45 14.22 22.96
CA THR A 291 46.12 13.03 23.48
C THR A 291 45.91 11.84 22.53
N GLU A 292 46.91 10.97 22.44
CA GLU A 292 46.92 9.82 21.52
C GLU A 292 45.71 8.88 21.75
N GLU A 293 45.22 8.78 22.99
CA GLU A 293 44.03 8.00 23.33
C GLU A 293 42.74 8.58 22.74
N GLU A 294 42.59 9.91 22.72
CA GLU A 294 41.43 10.58 22.11
C GLU A 294 41.42 10.41 20.58
N LYS A 295 42.60 10.44 19.96
CA LYS A 295 42.77 10.15 18.52
C LYS A 295 42.41 8.69 18.22
N LYS A 296 42.86 7.75 19.06
CA LYS A 296 42.59 6.30 18.91
C LYS A 296 41.11 5.99 19.09
N PHE A 297 40.45 6.57 20.09
CA PHE A 297 39.01 6.42 20.31
C PHE A 297 38.22 6.93 19.11
N ARG A 298 38.51 8.14 18.61
CA ARG A 298 37.81 8.69 17.44
C ARG A 298 38.05 7.89 16.15
N ARG A 299 39.24 7.33 15.96
CA ARG A 299 39.51 6.38 14.85
C ARG A 299 38.64 5.12 15.01
N ARG A 300 38.59 4.53 16.20
CA ARG A 300 37.71 3.38 16.48
C ARG A 300 36.24 3.70 16.29
N THR A 301 35.76 4.86 16.71
CA THR A 301 34.39 5.32 16.44
C THR A 301 34.15 5.48 14.94
N LYS A 302 35.11 6.03 14.18
CA LYS A 302 35.01 6.11 12.72
C LYS A 302 34.97 4.72 12.07
N TYR A 303 35.80 3.77 12.51
CA TYR A 303 35.76 2.39 12.02
C TYR A 303 34.48 1.67 12.41
N PHE A 304 33.94 1.93 13.61
CA PHE A 304 32.67 1.38 14.05
C PHE A 304 31.50 1.91 13.21
N LEU A 305 31.47 3.23 12.96
CA LEU A 305 30.48 3.84 12.06
C LEU A 305 30.64 3.35 10.62
N ALA A 306 31.87 3.19 10.14
CA ALA A 306 32.14 2.62 8.82
C ALA A 306 31.70 1.15 8.74
N ALA A 307 31.96 0.34 9.77
CA ALA A 307 31.53 -1.05 9.84
C ALA A 307 30.00 -1.17 9.92
N GLN A 308 29.32 -0.28 10.65
CA GLN A 308 27.86 -0.21 10.64
C GLN A 308 27.33 0.19 9.26
N LEU A 309 27.95 1.18 8.59
CA LEU A 309 27.58 1.55 7.23
C LEU A 309 27.78 0.37 6.26
N ILE A 310 28.91 -0.33 6.34
CA ILE A 310 29.20 -1.52 5.52
C ILE A 310 28.19 -2.63 5.83
N SER A 311 27.86 -2.87 7.10
CA SER A 311 26.85 -3.86 7.48
C SER A 311 25.47 -3.54 6.92
N VAL A 312 25.08 -2.26 6.93
CA VAL A 312 23.83 -1.81 6.31
C VAL A 312 23.92 -2.01 4.79
N LEU A 313 25.01 -1.61 4.14
CA LEU A 313 25.19 -1.80 2.69
C LEU A 313 25.14 -3.29 2.30
N VAL A 314 25.82 -4.17 3.04
CA VAL A 314 25.79 -5.62 2.82
C VAL A 314 24.39 -6.18 3.03
N PHE A 315 23.69 -5.77 4.09
CA PHE A 315 22.30 -6.16 4.32
C PHE A 315 21.39 -5.71 3.16
N LEU A 316 21.58 -4.50 2.66
CA LEU A 316 20.85 -3.97 1.51
C LEU A 316 21.23 -4.68 0.20
N SER A 317 22.47 -5.12 0.01
CA SER A 317 22.88 -5.92 -1.15
C SER A 317 22.26 -7.33 -1.10
N ILE A 318 22.21 -7.94 0.07
CA ILE A 318 21.62 -9.28 0.27
C ILE A 318 20.09 -9.24 0.14
N MET A 319 19.43 -8.23 0.73
CA MET A 319 17.98 -8.05 0.67
C MET A 319 17.49 -7.43 -0.64
N GLY A 320 18.40 -6.79 -1.39
CA GLY A 320 18.10 -6.04 -2.60
C GLY A 320 18.29 -6.79 -3.90
N GLY A 321 18.90 -8.00 -3.88
CA GLY A 321 19.05 -8.86 -5.06
C GLY A 321 19.39 -8.08 -6.34
N VAL A 322 20.57 -7.46 -6.42
CA VAL A 322 21.02 -6.77 -7.64
C VAL A 322 22.25 -7.46 -8.18
N ASP A 323 22.05 -8.05 -9.36
CA ASP A 323 23.09 -8.41 -10.32
C ASP A 323 23.88 -7.14 -10.67
N SER A 324 25.19 -7.18 -10.47
CA SER A 324 26.08 -6.04 -10.58
C SER A 324 26.43 -5.74 -12.03
N SER A 325 25.49 -5.19 -12.79
CA SER A 325 25.74 -4.74 -14.16
C SER A 325 24.90 -3.50 -14.50
N GLU A 326 25.05 -2.42 -13.74
CA GLU A 326 24.61 -1.07 -14.15
C GLU A 326 25.27 -0.04 -13.22
N LEU A 327 26.60 0.06 -13.31
CA LEU A 327 27.39 1.15 -12.75
C LEU A 327 28.42 1.57 -13.81
N ASP A 328 27.96 2.31 -14.81
CA ASP A 328 28.72 3.16 -15.75
C ASP A 328 27.67 4.20 -16.19
N ASP A 329 27.83 5.52 -16.22
CA ASP A 329 28.92 6.46 -16.02
C ASP A 329 28.25 7.76 -15.52
N ASP A 330 28.77 8.41 -14.48
CA ASP A 330 28.43 9.79 -14.12
C ASP A 330 29.67 10.45 -13.51
N TYR A 331 30.60 10.86 -14.38
CA TYR A 331 31.65 11.85 -14.06
C TYR A 331 31.94 12.68 -15.32
N GLU A 332 31.02 13.58 -15.68
CA GLU A 332 31.37 14.72 -16.53
C GLU A 332 31.62 15.93 -15.63
N LEU A 333 32.91 16.21 -15.40
CA LEU A 333 33.39 17.43 -14.78
C LEU A 333 33.33 18.54 -15.82
N GLU A 334 32.36 19.43 -15.67
CA GLU A 334 32.33 20.74 -16.32
C GLU A 334 33.59 21.53 -15.91
N TYR A 335 34.51 21.75 -16.85
CA TYR A 335 35.53 22.77 -16.73
C TYR A 335 35.09 23.97 -17.58
N GLU A 336 34.80 25.08 -16.89
CA GLU A 336 34.72 26.40 -17.51
C GLU A 336 36.11 26.83 -18.01
N ASP A 337 36.19 27.24 -19.27
CA ASP A 337 37.04 28.34 -19.75
C ASP A 337 36.37 29.00 -20.97
#